data_AF-A0A517SMW5-F1
#
_entry.id   AF-A0A517SMW5-F1
#
_cell.length_a   1.000
_cell.length_b   1.000
_cell.length_c   1.000
_cell.angle_alpha   90.00
_cell.angle_beta   90.00
_cell.angle_gamma   90.00
#
_symmetry.space_group_name_H-M   'P 1'
#
loop_
_entity.id
_entity.type
_entity.pdbx_description
1 polymer ?
#
loop_
_entity_poly.entity_id
_entity_poly.type
_entity_poly.pdbx_seq_one_letter_code
_entity_poly.pdbx_strand_id
1 'polypeptide(L)'
;MNFSFLRNRGGRLLPQRARRRSAGGLQVEPLEVRILPTVTATLSKGELRLTGDAGPNDVMITQSGNSIQVTGRNGTTIKVGGSEGASATFNGVTSLRTTLKGSNDTVQLGDGLVLKNVTLGLGAGANTVLIGQSQITGKLTITGGSGADAIGLTRSVIGNATINTGSGDDRVTLAAVSANGIVTVNTGNGADLVETLMATPGNGGGPGDGGGGIPGVGGLGGLTILSDLVQFVQTTTDINLGEFVSSLQLEQLDNLIDLEGVLDLTAIADLALQIDLDQILNANGTLNLLALLNLGNLVDLSSLNTGLLQDLTSIIDIGDLTDGEFDLLQNLINFLAEFDLDDLIGGDDLDDPTQPGGLGSSLTASLNINTGSGDDVVSLGNARFGTVSILTGNDRDRVTLSTVAVDRTLRIHTGSADDVITINGLQQNGSGSSLIDGSSGIDQISVKTSLFNGGATISGGSTAGNQIAIDDVSFKSFATLNGLGIGDSIKVEQDPLRSGSTVFSQPVKVLLGGAAEMSVSQNHPTTKTQFLSTVSVTGKSPRGKLKVATGKTTFASTVSLKNVDYSFI
;
A
#
# COMPACT_ATOMS: atom_id res chain seq x y z
N MET A 1 -66.68 0.73 -32.69
CA MET A 1 -67.56 -0.15 -31.88
C MET A 1 -67.45 0.34 -30.44
N ASN A 2 -68.18 1.37 -30.00
CA ASN A 2 -69.56 1.35 -29.48
C ASN A 2 -70.02 -0.02 -28.94
N PHE A 3 -70.26 -0.14 -27.63
CA PHE A 3 -71.61 -0.05 -27.04
C PHE A 3 -71.57 0.03 -25.50
N SER A 4 -72.35 0.99 -25.00
CA SER A 4 -72.88 1.18 -23.64
C SER A 4 -73.97 0.16 -23.28
N PHE A 5 -74.19 -0.15 -21.99
CA PHE A 5 -75.51 -0.36 -21.31
C PHE A 5 -75.23 -0.60 -19.79
N LEU A 6 -75.50 0.35 -18.87
CA LEU A 6 -76.75 0.69 -18.14
C LEU A 6 -77.23 -0.31 -17.06
N ARG A 7 -77.25 0.23 -15.83
CA ARG A 7 -78.19 0.05 -14.68
C ARG A 7 -78.36 -1.34 -14.05
N ASN A 8 -78.18 -1.41 -12.71
CA ASN A 8 -79.37 -1.52 -11.85
C ASN A 8 -79.15 -1.03 -10.40
N ARG A 9 -80.19 -0.38 -9.88
CA ARG A 9 -80.36 0.08 -8.49
C ARG A 9 -80.84 -1.10 -7.63
N GLY A 10 -80.35 -1.18 -6.40
CA GLY A 10 -80.87 -2.10 -5.39
C GLY A 10 -80.46 -1.67 -4.00
N GLY A 11 -81.14 -0.66 -3.46
CA GLY A 11 -80.98 -0.22 -2.07
C GLY A 11 -81.43 -1.33 -1.12
N ARG A 12 -80.53 -1.77 -0.25
CA ARG A 12 -80.85 -2.62 0.90
C ARG A 12 -80.30 -1.94 2.14
N LEU A 13 -81.23 -1.41 2.95
CA LEU A 13 -80.98 -0.88 4.29
C LEU A 13 -80.39 -2.00 5.15
N LEU A 14 -79.10 -1.90 5.46
CA LEU A 14 -78.47 -2.77 6.45
C LEU A 14 -78.75 -2.21 7.85
N PRO A 15 -79.11 -3.07 8.82
CA PRO A 15 -79.37 -2.67 10.19
C PRO A 15 -78.10 -2.08 10.82
N GLN A 16 -78.24 -0.91 11.44
CA GLN A 16 -77.23 -0.31 12.32
C GLN A 16 -76.89 -1.32 13.42
N ARG A 17 -75.80 -2.06 13.21
CA ARG A 17 -75.23 -2.97 14.20
C ARG A 17 -74.55 -2.11 15.26
N ALA A 18 -75.03 -2.24 16.50
CA ALA A 18 -74.50 -1.57 17.68
C ALA A 18 -72.96 -1.63 17.70
N ARG A 19 -72.33 -0.47 17.77
CA ARG A 19 -70.88 -0.31 18.00
C ARG A 19 -70.53 -0.94 19.35
N ARG A 20 -70.14 -2.22 19.32
CA ARG A 20 -69.32 -2.80 20.38
C ARG A 20 -68.04 -1.97 20.41
N ARG A 21 -67.83 -1.21 21.48
CA ARG A 21 -66.52 -0.67 21.83
C ARG A 21 -65.59 -1.89 21.92
N SER A 22 -64.77 -2.09 20.90
CA SER A 22 -63.65 -3.01 20.99
C SER A 22 -62.81 -2.50 22.15
N ALA A 23 -62.80 -3.23 23.27
CA ALA A 23 -61.73 -3.07 24.24
C ALA A 23 -60.44 -3.16 23.42
N GLY A 24 -59.67 -2.06 23.37
CA GLY A 24 -58.39 -2.02 22.68
C GLY A 24 -57.52 -3.06 23.36
N GLY A 25 -57.47 -4.27 22.79
CA GLY A 25 -56.49 -5.26 23.18
C GLY A 25 -55.15 -4.60 23.04
N LEU A 26 -54.34 -4.65 24.10
CA LEU A 26 -52.94 -4.22 24.07
C LEU A 26 -52.32 -4.72 22.76
N GLN A 27 -52.03 -3.79 21.84
CA GLN A 27 -51.24 -4.07 20.67
C GLN A 27 -49.81 -4.22 21.17
N VAL A 28 -49.47 -5.43 21.60
CA VAL A 28 -48.08 -5.79 21.88
C VAL A 28 -47.50 -6.13 20.52
N GLU A 29 -46.67 -5.24 19.98
CA GLU A 29 -45.87 -5.58 18.81
C GLU A 29 -44.95 -6.75 19.20
N PRO A 30 -44.90 -7.84 18.42
CA PRO A 30 -43.99 -8.93 18.71
C PRO A 30 -42.57 -8.38 18.74
N LEU A 31 -41.84 -8.70 19.81
CA LEU A 31 -40.44 -8.30 19.96
C LEU A 31 -39.69 -8.65 18.67
N GLU A 32 -39.01 -7.67 18.08
CA GLU A 32 -38.14 -7.92 16.93
C GLU A 32 -37.15 -9.03 17.28
N VAL A 33 -37.11 -10.08 16.47
CA VAL A 33 -36.11 -11.12 16.63
C VAL A 33 -34.78 -10.51 16.19
N ARG A 34 -33.99 -10.03 17.15
CA ARG A 34 -32.61 -9.63 16.91
C ARG A 34 -31.81 -10.89 16.63
N ILE A 35 -31.60 -11.17 15.35
CA ILE A 35 -30.69 -12.23 14.92
C ILE A 35 -29.29 -11.68 15.16
N LEU A 36 -28.64 -12.15 16.22
CA LEU A 36 -27.22 -11.85 16.46
C LEU A 36 -26.39 -12.55 15.37
N PRO A 37 -25.37 -11.88 14.81
CA PRO A 37 -24.47 -12.53 13.88
C PRO A 37 -23.90 -13.80 14.49
N THR A 38 -23.98 -14.90 13.76
CA THR A 38 -23.66 -16.23 14.28
C THR A 38 -22.80 -17.02 13.29
N VAL A 39 -21.64 -17.48 13.77
CA VAL A 39 -20.71 -18.32 13.02
C VAL A 39 -20.80 -19.76 13.53
N THR A 40 -21.16 -20.69 12.65
CA THR A 40 -21.17 -22.12 12.98
C THR A 40 -19.79 -22.73 12.79
N ALA A 41 -19.27 -23.37 13.84
CA ALA A 41 -17.96 -24.02 13.83
C ALA A 41 -18.09 -25.55 13.94
N THR A 42 -17.42 -26.27 13.04
CA THR A 42 -17.35 -27.74 13.03
C THR A 42 -15.92 -28.22 12.82
N LEU A 43 -15.52 -29.29 13.49
CA LEU A 43 -14.21 -29.91 13.34
C LEU A 43 -14.38 -31.33 12.79
N SER A 44 -13.71 -31.63 11.67
CA SER A 44 -13.70 -32.98 11.10
C SER A 44 -12.36 -33.30 10.48
N LYS A 45 -11.75 -34.42 10.88
CA LYS A 45 -10.45 -34.91 10.37
C LYS A 45 -9.34 -33.84 10.39
N GLY A 46 -9.33 -33.01 11.43
CA GLY A 46 -8.35 -31.93 11.61
C GLY A 46 -8.60 -30.68 10.77
N GLU A 47 -9.68 -30.59 9.98
CA GLU A 47 -10.13 -29.36 9.32
C GLU A 47 -11.20 -28.69 10.21
N LEU A 48 -10.89 -27.49 10.73
CA LEU A 48 -11.85 -26.61 11.38
C LEU A 48 -12.57 -25.80 10.30
N ARG A 49 -13.91 -25.93 10.24
CA ARG A 49 -14.78 -25.22 9.32
C ARG A 49 -15.61 -24.19 10.07
N LEU A 50 -15.52 -22.94 9.64
CA LEU A 50 -16.34 -21.83 10.11
C LEU A 50 -17.29 -21.42 8.99
N THR A 51 -18.58 -21.33 9.28
CA THR A 51 -19.60 -20.89 8.34
C THR A 51 -20.38 -19.73 8.93
N GLY A 52 -20.27 -18.58 8.28
CA GLY A 52 -20.99 -17.37 8.64
C GLY A 52 -22.46 -17.40 8.24
N ASP A 53 -23.21 -16.47 8.83
CA ASP A 53 -24.56 -16.14 8.37
C ASP A 53 -24.50 -15.02 7.32
N ALA A 54 -25.59 -14.28 7.11
CA ALA A 54 -25.63 -13.19 6.13
C ALA A 54 -25.34 -11.82 6.76
N GLY A 55 -25.21 -11.75 8.09
CA GLY A 55 -24.88 -10.54 8.81
C GLY A 55 -23.35 -10.37 8.94
N PRO A 56 -22.88 -9.22 9.44
CA PRO A 56 -21.46 -8.97 9.61
C PRO A 56 -20.87 -9.91 10.67
N ASN A 57 -19.90 -10.72 10.30
CA ASN A 57 -19.22 -11.66 11.19
C ASN A 57 -17.81 -11.16 11.50
N ASP A 58 -17.50 -11.01 12.79
CA ASP A 58 -16.16 -10.66 13.26
C ASP A 58 -15.60 -11.80 14.11
N VAL A 59 -14.56 -12.45 13.59
CA VAL A 59 -13.98 -13.67 14.16
C VAL A 59 -12.49 -13.52 14.36
N MET A 60 -12.04 -13.76 15.59
CA MET A 60 -10.63 -13.88 15.95
C MET A 60 -10.27 -15.33 16.26
N ILE A 61 -9.18 -15.81 15.66
CA ILE A 61 -8.69 -17.19 15.79
C ILE A 61 -7.29 -17.11 16.37
N THR A 62 -7.07 -17.75 17.52
CA THR A 62 -5.78 -17.77 18.21
C THR A 62 -5.40 -19.21 18.55
N GLN A 63 -4.10 -19.45 18.79
CA GLN A 63 -3.60 -20.74 19.23
C GLN A 63 -3.14 -20.65 20.68
N SER A 64 -3.59 -21.60 21.51
CA SER A 64 -3.15 -21.78 22.88
C SER A 64 -2.70 -23.22 23.07
N GLY A 65 -1.39 -23.43 23.12
CA GLY A 65 -0.78 -24.77 23.05
C GLY A 65 -1.15 -25.49 21.75
N ASN A 66 -1.77 -26.67 21.87
CA ASN A 66 -2.23 -27.48 20.72
C ASN A 66 -3.69 -27.23 20.35
N SER A 67 -4.33 -26.27 21.02
CA SER A 67 -5.74 -25.94 20.84
C SER A 67 -5.87 -24.65 20.05
N ILE A 68 -6.84 -24.59 19.15
CA ILE A 68 -7.27 -23.37 18.48
C ILE A 68 -8.50 -22.84 19.20
N GLN A 69 -8.46 -21.57 19.60
CA GLN A 69 -9.62 -20.86 20.13
C GLN A 69 -10.19 -19.95 19.05
N VAL A 70 -11.50 -20.07 18.81
CA VAL A 70 -12.27 -19.19 17.93
C VAL A 70 -13.14 -18.31 18.81
N THR A 71 -13.02 -17.00 18.66
CA THR A 71 -13.74 -15.99 19.44
C THR A 71 -14.53 -15.11 18.49
N GLY A 72 -15.84 -14.99 18.72
CA GLY A 72 -16.66 -13.99 18.06
C GLY A 72 -16.53 -12.64 18.77
N ARG A 73 -16.42 -11.56 18.00
CA ARG A 73 -16.33 -10.17 18.47
C ARG A 73 -17.50 -9.34 17.95
N ASN A 74 -17.67 -8.14 18.49
CA ASN A 74 -18.68 -7.17 18.03
C ASN A 74 -20.09 -7.77 17.91
N GLY A 75 -20.47 -8.59 18.90
CA GLY A 75 -21.77 -9.27 18.95
C GLY A 75 -21.86 -10.60 18.19
N THR A 76 -20.83 -10.98 17.43
CA THR A 76 -20.75 -12.28 16.76
C THR A 76 -20.67 -13.41 17.80
N THR A 77 -21.48 -14.44 17.65
CA THR A 77 -21.42 -15.65 18.49
C THR A 77 -20.92 -16.86 17.70
N ILE A 78 -20.34 -17.84 18.40
CA ILE A 78 -19.81 -19.09 17.86
C ILE A 78 -20.72 -20.25 18.25
N LYS A 79 -21.27 -20.94 17.25
CA LYS A 79 -22.17 -22.09 17.42
C LYS A 79 -21.43 -23.41 17.22
N VAL A 80 -21.46 -24.29 18.23
CA VAL A 80 -20.85 -25.63 18.20
C VAL A 80 -21.83 -26.66 18.76
N GLY A 81 -22.16 -27.69 17.97
CA GLY A 81 -23.02 -28.80 18.43
C GLY A 81 -24.41 -28.35 18.91
N GLY A 82 -24.91 -27.23 18.40
CA GLY A 82 -26.20 -26.63 18.81
C GLY A 82 -26.12 -25.67 19.98
N SER A 83 -24.97 -25.55 20.65
CA SER A 83 -24.74 -24.53 21.70
C SER A 83 -24.10 -23.28 21.09
N GLU A 84 -24.52 -22.10 21.52
CA GLU A 84 -23.98 -20.80 21.09
C GLU A 84 -23.24 -20.13 22.26
N GLY A 85 -22.12 -19.49 21.98
CA GLY A 85 -21.34 -18.76 22.98
C GLY A 85 -20.36 -17.78 22.35
N ALA A 86 -19.70 -16.94 23.14
CA ALA A 86 -18.76 -15.95 22.62
C ALA A 86 -17.46 -16.57 22.06
N SER A 87 -17.09 -17.78 22.49
CA SER A 87 -15.92 -18.50 21.97
C SER A 87 -16.10 -20.01 22.03
N ALA A 88 -15.26 -20.73 21.28
CA ALA A 88 -15.14 -22.18 21.34
C ALA A 88 -13.68 -22.60 21.14
N THR A 89 -13.30 -23.73 21.76
CA THR A 89 -11.93 -24.28 21.68
C THR A 89 -11.94 -25.63 20.97
N PHE A 90 -10.96 -25.83 20.08
CA PHE A 90 -10.85 -27.01 19.23
C PHE A 90 -9.44 -27.61 19.34
N ASN A 91 -9.37 -28.93 19.55
CA ASN A 91 -8.10 -29.66 19.59
C ASN A 91 -7.82 -30.34 18.25
N GLY A 92 -6.54 -30.51 17.89
CA GLY A 92 -6.14 -31.26 16.70
C GLY A 92 -6.50 -30.58 15.38
N VAL A 93 -6.63 -29.25 15.39
CA VAL A 93 -6.82 -28.45 14.17
C VAL A 93 -5.49 -28.40 13.42
N THR A 94 -5.52 -28.79 12.16
CA THR A 94 -4.37 -28.76 11.24
C THR A 94 -4.66 -27.94 9.99
N SER A 95 -5.93 -27.65 9.70
CA SER A 95 -6.35 -26.81 8.58
C SER A 95 -7.58 -26.00 8.98
N LEU A 96 -7.71 -24.83 8.37
CA LEU A 96 -8.81 -23.91 8.60
C LEU A 96 -9.54 -23.64 7.29
N ARG A 97 -10.86 -23.67 7.34
CA ARG A 97 -11.73 -23.23 6.26
C ARG A 97 -12.79 -22.30 6.82
N THR A 98 -12.87 -21.09 6.29
CA THR A 98 -13.90 -20.12 6.60
C THR A 98 -14.74 -19.87 5.34
N THR A 99 -16.05 -19.80 5.51
CA THR A 99 -17.01 -19.45 4.46
C THR A 99 -18.06 -18.55 5.08
N LEU A 100 -17.81 -17.25 5.02
CA LEU A 100 -18.76 -16.21 5.39
C LEU A 100 -19.62 -15.88 4.14
N LYS A 101 -20.56 -14.94 4.25
CA LYS A 101 -21.54 -14.72 3.17
C LYS A 101 -21.67 -13.25 2.81
N GLY A 102 -22.79 -12.62 3.11
CA GLY A 102 -22.99 -11.20 2.79
C GLY A 102 -22.48 -10.34 3.93
N SER A 103 -22.55 -9.02 3.74
CA SER A 103 -22.14 -7.99 4.71
C SER A 103 -20.61 -7.89 4.88
N ASN A 104 -20.19 -6.90 5.68
CA ASN A 104 -18.79 -6.63 5.93
C ASN A 104 -18.27 -7.58 7.02
N ASP A 105 -17.39 -8.50 6.64
CA ASP A 105 -16.84 -9.48 7.56
C ASP A 105 -15.41 -9.14 8.01
N THR A 106 -15.01 -9.61 9.18
CA THR A 106 -13.63 -9.51 9.69
C THR A 106 -13.13 -10.87 10.15
N VAL A 107 -11.98 -11.29 9.62
CA VAL A 107 -11.29 -12.51 10.05
C VAL A 107 -9.87 -12.17 10.48
N GLN A 108 -9.57 -12.40 11.76
CA GLN A 108 -8.23 -12.23 12.30
C GLN A 108 -7.63 -13.59 12.69
N LEU A 109 -6.50 -13.95 12.09
CA LEU A 109 -5.61 -15.00 12.58
C LEU A 109 -4.54 -14.32 13.44
N GLY A 110 -4.53 -14.63 14.73
CA GLY A 110 -3.56 -14.10 15.68
C GLY A 110 -2.13 -14.57 15.40
N ASP A 111 -1.23 -14.25 16.31
CA ASP A 111 0.16 -14.67 16.21
C ASP A 111 0.34 -16.13 16.64
N GLY A 112 1.39 -16.77 16.12
CA GLY A 112 1.83 -18.11 16.53
C GLY A 112 1.00 -19.27 15.98
N LEU A 113 0.05 -19.04 15.07
CA LEU A 113 -0.70 -20.14 14.47
C LEU A 113 0.19 -21.00 13.59
N VAL A 114 0.13 -22.32 13.77
CA VAL A 114 0.79 -23.30 12.90
C VAL A 114 -0.27 -24.14 12.21
N LEU A 115 -0.54 -23.84 10.94
CA LEU A 115 -1.55 -24.52 10.13
C LEU A 115 -0.93 -25.10 8.85
N LYS A 116 -1.53 -26.18 8.35
CA LYS A 116 -1.17 -26.74 7.04
C LYS A 116 -1.85 -25.96 5.92
N ASN A 117 -3.17 -25.88 5.92
CA ASN A 117 -3.91 -25.16 4.89
C ASN A 117 -4.90 -24.19 5.53
N VAL A 118 -5.05 -23.03 4.89
CA VAL A 118 -6.01 -22.00 5.26
C VAL A 118 -6.78 -21.61 4.01
N THR A 119 -8.11 -21.65 4.08
CA THR A 119 -9.00 -21.14 3.03
C THR A 119 -10.01 -20.21 3.66
N LEU A 120 -10.00 -18.94 3.29
CA LEU A 120 -10.94 -17.92 3.75
C LEU A 120 -11.78 -17.47 2.56
N GLY A 121 -13.08 -17.72 2.58
CA GLY A 121 -14.04 -17.12 1.67
C GLY A 121 -14.93 -16.17 2.48
N LEU A 122 -14.93 -14.89 2.12
CA LEU A 122 -15.60 -13.83 2.87
C LEU A 122 -16.97 -13.53 2.26
N GLY A 123 -17.07 -13.50 0.94
CA GLY A 123 -18.32 -13.30 0.22
C GLY A 123 -18.55 -11.83 -0.14
N ALA A 124 -19.79 -11.36 -0.17
CA ALA A 124 -20.08 -9.99 -0.61
C ALA A 124 -20.04 -9.03 0.59
N GLY A 125 -19.45 -7.85 0.41
CA GLY A 125 -19.27 -6.80 1.42
C GLY A 125 -17.83 -6.29 1.40
N ALA A 126 -17.57 -5.23 2.15
CA ALA A 126 -16.22 -4.75 2.38
C ALA A 126 -15.59 -5.56 3.52
N ASN A 127 -14.73 -6.52 3.21
CA ASN A 127 -14.23 -7.47 4.20
C ASN A 127 -12.81 -7.14 4.65
N THR A 128 -12.43 -7.60 5.84
CA THR A 128 -11.08 -7.43 6.38
C THR A 128 -10.49 -8.79 6.79
N VAL A 129 -9.26 -9.06 6.34
CA VAL A 129 -8.46 -10.20 6.79
C VAL A 129 -7.14 -9.73 7.34
N LEU A 130 -6.84 -10.15 8.57
CA LEU A 130 -5.56 -9.91 9.22
C LEU A 130 -4.92 -11.23 9.61
N ILE A 131 -3.70 -11.47 9.10
CA ILE A 131 -2.89 -12.64 9.47
C ILE A 131 -1.61 -12.14 10.14
N GLY A 132 -1.57 -12.26 11.47
CA GLY A 132 -0.37 -12.04 12.28
C GLY A 132 0.60 -13.22 12.19
N GLN A 133 1.75 -13.12 12.87
CA GLN A 133 2.95 -13.98 12.83
C GLN A 133 2.65 -15.50 12.78
N SER A 134 2.22 -16.00 11.63
CA SER A 134 1.67 -17.35 11.47
C SER A 134 2.53 -18.18 10.52
N GLN A 135 2.55 -19.48 10.74
CA GLN A 135 3.18 -20.46 9.87
C GLN A 135 2.10 -21.27 9.13
N ILE A 136 1.88 -20.96 7.86
CA ILE A 136 0.95 -21.67 6.98
C ILE A 136 1.78 -22.47 5.97
N THR A 137 2.15 -23.69 6.35
CA THR A 137 3.15 -24.49 5.62
C THR A 137 2.70 -24.99 4.24
N GLY A 138 1.39 -25.13 4.03
CA GLY A 138 0.77 -25.58 2.79
C GLY A 138 0.19 -24.43 1.98
N LYS A 139 -1.11 -24.46 1.70
CA LYS A 139 -1.79 -23.45 0.87
C LYS A 139 -2.57 -22.46 1.73
N LEU A 140 -2.31 -21.17 1.54
CA LEU A 140 -3.21 -20.07 1.90
C LEU A 140 -4.06 -19.69 0.69
N THR A 141 -5.37 -19.61 0.85
CA THR A 141 -6.29 -19.08 -0.15
C THR A 141 -7.23 -18.09 0.53
N ILE A 142 -7.31 -16.87 0.01
CA ILE A 142 -8.24 -15.84 0.46
C ILE A 142 -9.07 -15.42 -0.75
N THR A 143 -10.39 -15.33 -0.55
CA THR A 143 -11.37 -14.85 -1.52
C THR A 143 -12.25 -13.84 -0.81
N GLY A 144 -12.10 -12.57 -1.17
CA GLY A 144 -12.89 -11.44 -0.69
C GLY A 144 -14.32 -11.55 -1.22
N GLY A 145 -14.60 -10.96 -2.36
CA GLY A 145 -15.77 -11.21 -3.19
C GLY A 145 -16.14 -9.95 -3.96
N SER A 146 -17.16 -9.23 -3.51
CA SER A 146 -17.53 -7.92 -4.08
C SER A 146 -17.62 -6.90 -2.95
N GLY A 147 -17.10 -5.70 -3.13
CA GLY A 147 -16.91 -4.70 -2.07
C GLY A 147 -15.41 -4.41 -1.90
N ALA A 148 -15.07 -3.30 -1.24
CA ALA A 148 -13.68 -2.93 -0.97
C ALA A 148 -13.09 -3.83 0.12
N ASP A 149 -12.19 -4.74 -0.24
CA ASP A 149 -11.59 -5.70 0.68
C ASP A 149 -10.19 -5.27 1.15
N ALA A 150 -9.88 -5.55 2.41
CA ALA A 150 -8.61 -5.21 3.05
C ALA A 150 -7.92 -6.48 3.56
N ILE A 151 -6.79 -6.86 2.97
CA ILE A 151 -6.06 -8.09 3.31
C ILE A 151 -4.63 -7.77 3.74
N GLY A 152 -4.34 -7.97 5.03
CA GLY A 152 -3.02 -7.76 5.62
C GLY A 152 -2.37 -9.07 6.07
N LEU A 153 -1.16 -9.36 5.57
CA LEU A 153 -0.30 -10.43 6.06
C LEU A 153 0.93 -9.81 6.68
N THR A 154 1.20 -10.14 7.95
CA THR A 154 2.35 -9.59 8.69
C THR A 154 3.21 -10.72 9.23
N ARG A 155 4.52 -10.64 8.98
CA ARG A 155 5.56 -11.50 9.59
C ARG A 155 5.24 -12.99 9.52
N SER A 156 4.62 -13.42 8.44
CA SER A 156 4.09 -14.77 8.27
C SER A 156 4.97 -15.61 7.37
N VAL A 157 5.10 -16.90 7.68
CA VAL A 157 5.77 -17.89 6.83
C VAL A 157 4.71 -18.69 6.08
N ILE A 158 4.69 -18.60 4.76
CA ILE A 158 3.65 -19.21 3.93
C ILE A 158 4.28 -20.14 2.90
N GLY A 159 3.61 -21.27 2.64
CA GLY A 159 3.90 -22.13 1.50
C GLY A 159 3.50 -21.43 0.20
N ASN A 160 2.31 -21.74 -0.33
CA ASN A 160 1.74 -21.02 -1.48
C ASN A 160 0.60 -20.11 -1.02
N ALA A 161 0.46 -18.94 -1.62
CA ALA A 161 -0.64 -18.02 -1.35
C ALA A 161 -1.39 -17.68 -2.64
N THR A 162 -2.72 -17.66 -2.56
CA THR A 162 -3.58 -17.08 -3.59
C THR A 162 -4.55 -16.14 -2.90
N ILE A 163 -4.48 -14.86 -3.24
CA ILE A 163 -5.32 -13.80 -2.72
C ILE A 163 -6.15 -13.29 -3.89
N ASN A 164 -7.48 -13.37 -3.79
CA ASN A 164 -8.40 -12.79 -4.76
C ASN A 164 -9.35 -11.88 -4.00
N THR A 165 -9.29 -10.56 -4.17
CA THR A 165 -10.21 -9.63 -3.48
C THR A 165 -11.50 -9.48 -4.26
N GLY A 166 -11.45 -9.27 -5.58
CA GLY A 166 -12.57 -9.52 -6.48
C GLY A 166 -13.04 -8.28 -7.22
N SER A 167 -13.99 -7.52 -6.68
CA SER A 167 -14.39 -6.25 -7.29
C SER A 167 -14.68 -5.24 -6.20
N GLY A 168 -14.27 -3.99 -6.37
CA GLY A 168 -14.23 -2.97 -5.33
C GLY A 168 -12.80 -2.43 -5.26
N ASP A 169 -12.62 -1.30 -4.59
CA ASP A 169 -11.29 -0.71 -4.40
C ASP A 169 -10.57 -1.48 -3.29
N ASP A 170 -9.68 -2.38 -3.66
CA ASP A 170 -9.13 -3.37 -2.74
C ASP A 170 -7.73 -3.00 -2.26
N ARG A 171 -7.36 -3.46 -1.06
CA ARG A 171 -6.01 -3.30 -0.50
C ARG A 171 -5.40 -4.62 -0.07
N VAL A 172 -4.19 -4.91 -0.57
CA VAL A 172 -3.40 -6.08 -0.17
C VAL A 172 -2.03 -5.65 0.32
N THR A 173 -1.74 -5.91 1.60
CA THR A 173 -0.48 -5.56 2.25
C THR A 173 0.30 -6.83 2.64
N LEU A 174 1.52 -6.96 2.15
CA LEU A 174 2.46 -8.05 2.50
C LEU A 174 3.65 -7.49 3.27
N ALA A 175 3.57 -7.51 4.60
CA ALA A 175 4.58 -6.94 5.48
C ALA A 175 5.48 -8.00 6.11
N ALA A 176 6.76 -7.99 5.76
CA ALA A 176 7.74 -9.00 6.19
C ALA A 176 7.25 -10.45 6.01
N VAL A 177 6.59 -10.74 4.90
CA VAL A 177 6.11 -12.09 4.58
C VAL A 177 7.26 -12.91 4.00
N SER A 178 7.46 -14.12 4.53
CA SER A 178 8.35 -15.12 3.94
C SER A 178 7.54 -16.17 3.20
N ALA A 179 7.71 -16.30 1.89
CA ALA A 179 7.03 -17.34 1.11
C ALA A 179 8.01 -18.32 0.47
N ASN A 180 7.79 -19.61 0.74
CA ASN A 180 8.54 -20.72 0.14
C ASN A 180 7.98 -21.14 -1.22
N GLY A 181 6.75 -20.74 -1.54
CA GLY A 181 6.04 -21.04 -2.77
C GLY A 181 5.47 -19.79 -3.42
N ILE A 182 4.69 -19.99 -4.48
CA ILE A 182 4.18 -18.88 -5.30
C ILE A 182 3.15 -18.07 -4.51
N VAL A 183 3.29 -16.75 -4.56
CA VAL A 183 2.28 -15.80 -4.10
C VAL A 183 1.63 -15.19 -5.32
N THR A 184 0.31 -15.36 -5.43
CA THR A 184 -0.51 -14.71 -6.45
C THR A 184 -1.50 -13.79 -5.78
N VAL A 185 -1.53 -12.53 -6.19
CA VAL A 185 -2.50 -11.50 -5.80
C VAL A 185 -3.28 -11.11 -7.05
N ASN A 186 -4.61 -11.26 -7.00
CA ASN A 186 -5.52 -10.75 -8.01
C ASN A 186 -6.51 -9.81 -7.34
N THR A 187 -6.56 -8.53 -7.73
CA THR A 187 -7.45 -7.58 -7.07
C THR A 187 -8.77 -7.38 -7.82
N GLY A 188 -8.73 -7.28 -9.15
CA GLY A 188 -9.87 -7.53 -10.03
C GLY A 188 -10.42 -6.26 -10.66
N ASN A 189 -11.55 -5.71 -10.22
CA ASN A 189 -12.02 -4.44 -10.77
C ASN A 189 -12.12 -3.43 -9.64
N GLY A 190 -11.57 -2.24 -9.79
CA GLY A 190 -11.55 -1.19 -8.77
C GLY A 190 -10.22 -0.47 -8.81
N ALA A 191 -10.09 0.65 -8.10
CA ALA A 191 -8.79 1.27 -7.89
C ALA A 191 -8.06 0.54 -6.76
N ASP A 192 -7.15 -0.35 -7.10
CA ASP A 192 -6.55 -1.27 -6.14
C ASP A 192 -5.18 -0.83 -5.63
N LEU A 193 -4.84 -1.22 -4.41
CA LEU A 193 -3.53 -1.01 -3.79
C LEU A 193 -2.89 -2.34 -3.39
N VAL A 194 -1.75 -2.67 -3.99
CA VAL A 194 -0.92 -3.81 -3.59
C VAL A 194 0.45 -3.31 -3.12
N GLU A 195 0.77 -3.56 -1.85
CA GLU A 195 2.01 -3.07 -1.25
C GLU A 195 2.81 -4.15 -0.52
N THR A 196 4.15 -4.03 -0.57
CA THR A 196 5.05 -4.76 0.34
C THR A 196 5.73 -3.79 1.27
N LEU A 197 5.62 -4.04 2.57
CA LEU A 197 6.21 -3.20 3.60
C LEU A 197 7.33 -3.95 4.30
N MET A 198 8.35 -3.22 4.75
CA MET A 198 9.22 -3.76 5.80
C MET A 198 8.38 -3.88 7.07
N ALA A 199 8.55 -4.98 7.80
CA ALA A 199 8.20 -4.87 9.20
C ALA A 199 9.19 -3.89 9.80
N THR A 200 8.70 -2.75 10.29
CA THR A 200 9.45 -2.03 11.31
C THR A 200 9.79 -3.08 12.37
N PRO A 201 11.07 -3.23 12.75
CA PRO A 201 11.43 -4.02 13.92
C PRO A 201 10.67 -3.37 15.07
N GLY A 202 9.49 -3.92 15.40
CA GLY A 202 8.73 -3.48 16.56
C GLY A 202 9.72 -3.41 17.70
N ASN A 203 9.79 -2.23 18.31
CA ASN A 203 10.75 -1.81 19.32
C ASN A 203 10.48 -2.57 20.65
N GLY A 204 10.27 -3.89 20.55
CA GLY A 204 10.05 -4.78 21.65
C GLY A 204 11.39 -4.98 22.32
N GLY A 205 11.56 -4.28 23.44
CA GLY A 205 12.53 -4.50 24.52
C GLY A 205 13.80 -5.21 24.10
N GLY A 206 14.90 -4.46 24.08
CA GLY A 206 16.23 -4.97 23.78
C GLY A 206 16.56 -6.28 24.53
N PRO A 207 17.53 -7.05 24.01
CA PRO A 207 17.89 -8.38 24.51
C PRO A 207 18.47 -8.28 25.94
N GLY A 208 17.61 -8.27 26.96
CA GLY A 208 18.00 -7.77 28.29
C GLY A 208 17.48 -8.53 29.52
N ASP A 209 16.55 -9.47 29.39
CA ASP A 209 15.96 -10.13 30.55
C ASP A 209 15.64 -11.60 30.30
N GLY A 210 16.67 -12.42 30.50
CA GLY A 210 16.52 -13.83 30.77
C GLY A 210 15.70 -14.05 32.05
N GLY A 211 14.39 -14.19 31.91
CA GLY A 211 13.48 -14.51 33.02
C GLY A 211 12.16 -15.04 32.48
N GLY A 212 11.97 -16.35 32.55
CA GLY A 212 10.78 -17.02 32.01
C GLY A 212 9.46 -16.50 32.57
N GLY A 213 8.50 -16.28 31.67
CA GLY A 213 7.12 -15.94 32.03
C GLY A 213 6.33 -15.44 30.83
N ILE A 214 5.85 -16.35 29.98
CA ILE A 214 4.70 -16.05 29.08
C ILE A 214 3.46 -16.16 29.98
N PRO A 215 2.74 -15.06 30.28
CA PRO A 215 1.42 -14.90 29.65
C PRO A 215 0.90 -13.44 29.57
N GLY A 216 0.37 -13.04 28.42
CA GLY A 216 -0.49 -11.85 28.34
C GLY A 216 -0.55 -11.23 26.96
N VAL A 217 -1.55 -11.64 26.18
CA VAL A 217 -1.91 -11.09 24.87
C VAL A 217 -2.19 -9.58 25.02
N GLY A 218 -1.29 -8.74 24.56
CA GLY A 218 -1.45 -7.28 24.62
C GLY A 218 -0.27 -6.58 23.96
N GLY A 219 -0.39 -6.26 22.68
CA GLY A 219 0.62 -5.45 22.00
C GLY A 219 0.71 -5.66 20.50
N LEU A 220 -0.39 -5.52 19.76
CA LEU A 220 -0.33 -5.24 18.31
C LEU A 220 0.05 -3.77 18.02
N GLY A 221 0.45 -2.99 19.05
CA GLY A 221 0.72 -1.54 18.98
C GLY A 221 1.98 -1.12 18.24
N GLY A 222 2.54 -1.97 17.38
CA GLY A 222 3.79 -1.69 16.65
C GLY A 222 3.69 -1.74 15.13
N LEU A 223 2.48 -1.92 14.59
CA LEU A 223 2.26 -1.85 13.15
C LEU A 223 1.33 -0.69 12.83
N THR A 224 1.90 0.37 12.27
CA THR A 224 1.17 1.42 11.52
C THR A 224 0.27 0.81 10.44
N ILE A 225 0.52 -0.42 10.01
CA ILE A 225 -0.40 -1.17 9.14
C ILE A 225 -1.78 -1.31 9.75
N LEU A 226 -1.92 -1.47 11.08
CA LEU A 226 -3.24 -1.52 11.69
C LEU A 226 -3.91 -0.14 11.69
N SER A 227 -3.20 0.96 11.97
CA SER A 227 -3.79 2.29 11.87
C SER A 227 -4.15 2.64 10.43
N ASP A 228 -3.29 2.35 9.47
CA ASP A 228 -3.49 2.67 8.05
C ASP A 228 -4.57 1.79 7.41
N LEU A 229 -4.68 0.52 7.83
CA LEU A 229 -5.75 -0.37 7.38
C LEU A 229 -7.08 -0.02 8.06
N VAL A 230 -7.07 0.35 9.35
CA VAL A 230 -8.28 0.79 10.08
C VAL A 230 -8.77 2.13 9.53
N GLN A 231 -7.88 3.06 9.22
CA GLN A 231 -8.23 4.35 8.63
C GLN A 231 -8.80 4.17 7.21
N PHE A 232 -8.24 3.26 6.40
CA PHE A 232 -8.81 2.90 5.11
C PHE A 232 -10.24 2.34 5.22
N VAL A 233 -10.48 1.43 6.16
CA VAL A 233 -11.82 0.87 6.43
C VAL A 233 -12.81 1.96 6.89
N GLN A 234 -12.34 2.98 7.61
CA GLN A 234 -13.19 4.10 8.04
C GLN A 234 -13.53 5.07 6.89
N THR A 235 -12.62 5.27 5.93
CA THR A 235 -12.82 6.20 4.80
C THR A 235 -13.70 5.66 3.68
N THR A 236 -13.87 4.34 3.56
CA THR A 236 -14.64 3.69 2.47
C THR A 236 -16.09 3.41 2.85
N THR A 237 -16.47 3.53 4.12
CA THR A 237 -17.87 3.66 4.51
C THR A 237 -18.31 5.11 4.28
N ASP A 238 -19.35 5.34 3.47
CA ASP A 238 -20.06 6.63 3.36
C ASP A 238 -20.63 7.05 4.72
N ILE A 239 -19.79 7.53 5.63
CA ILE A 239 -20.23 8.15 6.88
C ILE A 239 -20.58 9.59 6.52
N ASN A 240 -21.87 9.87 6.44
CA ASN A 240 -22.38 11.23 6.45
C ASN A 240 -22.06 11.85 7.83
N LEU A 241 -20.86 12.44 7.95
CA LEU A 241 -20.33 13.06 9.16
C LEU A 241 -21.29 14.11 9.78
N GLY A 242 -22.20 14.67 8.98
CA GLY A 242 -23.21 15.63 9.45
C GLY A 242 -24.26 15.04 10.40
N GLU A 243 -24.61 13.75 10.27
CA GLU A 243 -25.57 13.08 11.18
C GLU A 243 -24.91 12.52 12.44
N PHE A 244 -23.61 12.22 12.40
CA PHE A 244 -22.88 11.70 13.57
C PHE A 244 -22.59 12.82 14.59
N VAL A 245 -22.18 14.00 14.12
CA VAL A 245 -21.82 15.15 14.96
C VAL A 245 -23.03 15.75 15.71
N SER A 246 -24.25 15.59 15.19
CA SER A 246 -25.46 16.12 15.83
C SER A 246 -25.99 15.26 16.99
N SER A 247 -25.36 14.13 17.29
CA SER A 247 -25.82 13.15 18.30
C SER A 247 -24.91 12.99 19.54
N LEU A 248 -23.74 13.65 19.58
CA LEU A 248 -22.80 13.53 20.70
C LEU A 248 -23.01 14.62 21.76
N GLN A 249 -23.07 14.21 23.04
CA GLN A 249 -23.03 15.13 24.17
C GLN A 249 -21.58 15.59 24.43
N LEU A 250 -21.42 16.88 24.74
CA LEU A 250 -20.14 17.61 24.83
C LEU A 250 -19.05 17.00 25.74
N GLU A 251 -19.38 16.07 26.65
CA GLU A 251 -18.41 15.44 27.56
C GLU A 251 -17.61 14.28 26.93
N GLN A 252 -17.81 13.94 25.66
CA GLN A 252 -17.13 12.81 24.99
C GLN A 252 -16.08 13.24 23.94
N LEU A 253 -15.76 14.53 23.84
CA LEU A 253 -14.89 15.09 22.80
C LEU A 253 -13.39 15.14 23.14
N ASP A 254 -13.00 14.77 24.36
CA ASP A 254 -11.62 14.94 24.87
C ASP A 254 -10.52 14.12 24.17
N ASN A 255 -10.84 13.24 23.20
CA ASN A 255 -9.84 12.38 22.56
C ASN A 255 -10.04 12.14 21.04
N LEU A 256 -10.89 12.90 20.34
CA LEU A 256 -11.35 12.50 18.99
C LEU A 256 -11.09 13.49 17.85
N ILE A 257 -10.22 14.48 18.03
CA ILE A 257 -9.96 15.49 16.99
C ILE A 257 -8.47 15.46 16.61
N ASP A 258 -8.16 14.70 15.56
CA ASP A 258 -6.96 14.86 14.74
C ASP A 258 -7.39 15.60 13.46
N LEU A 259 -6.85 16.80 13.21
CA LEU A 259 -7.29 17.73 12.16
C LEU A 259 -6.31 17.82 10.99
N GLU A 260 -5.42 16.84 10.82
CA GLU A 260 -4.61 16.77 9.60
C GLU A 260 -5.51 16.70 8.36
N GLY A 261 -5.44 17.75 7.52
CA GLY A 261 -6.06 17.79 6.19
C GLY A 261 -7.31 18.67 6.00
N VAL A 262 -7.80 19.38 7.02
CA VAL A 262 -8.96 20.29 6.85
C VAL A 262 -8.53 21.63 6.20
N LEU A 263 -8.89 21.83 4.93
CA LEU A 263 -8.46 22.97 4.09
C LEU A 263 -9.24 24.28 4.28
N ASP A 264 -10.32 24.32 5.08
CA ASP A 264 -11.07 25.55 5.36
C ASP A 264 -11.45 25.66 6.84
N LEU A 265 -10.74 26.54 7.56
CA LEU A 265 -10.82 26.76 9.00
C LEU A 265 -11.86 27.83 9.39
N THR A 266 -12.58 28.41 8.43
CA THR A 266 -13.54 29.50 8.74
C THR A 266 -14.72 29.06 9.61
N ALA A 267 -15.00 27.76 9.69
CA ALA A 267 -16.03 27.19 10.56
C ALA A 267 -15.60 27.00 12.04
N ILE A 268 -14.30 27.14 12.38
CA ILE A 268 -13.78 26.90 13.74
C ILE A 268 -13.75 28.18 14.59
N ALA A 269 -13.86 29.35 13.97
CA ALA A 269 -13.84 30.63 14.68
C ALA A 269 -14.97 30.77 15.71
N ASP A 270 -16.11 30.09 15.50
CA ASP A 270 -17.23 30.09 16.44
C ASP A 270 -17.02 29.10 17.62
N LEU A 271 -16.11 28.12 17.51
CA LEU A 271 -15.78 27.18 18.60
C LEU A 271 -14.72 27.74 19.57
N ALA A 272 -13.86 28.64 19.10
CA ALA A 272 -12.72 29.17 19.87
C ALA A 272 -13.12 30.06 21.07
N LEU A 273 -14.40 30.43 21.20
CA LEU A 273 -14.90 31.19 22.35
C LEU A 273 -15.28 30.32 23.56
N GLN A 274 -15.17 28.99 23.48
CA GLN A 274 -15.66 28.07 24.51
C GLN A 274 -14.67 27.02 25.02
N ILE A 275 -13.42 27.00 24.53
CA ILE A 275 -12.42 26.01 24.93
C ILE A 275 -11.18 26.73 25.49
N ASP A 276 -10.67 26.22 26.61
CA ASP A 276 -9.45 26.69 27.27
C ASP A 276 -8.25 26.46 26.32
N LEU A 277 -7.59 27.54 25.91
CA LEU A 277 -6.65 27.56 24.78
C LEU A 277 -5.34 26.78 25.03
N ASP A 278 -5.03 26.49 26.29
CA ASP A 278 -3.82 25.77 26.69
C ASP A 278 -3.77 24.32 26.19
N GLN A 279 -4.89 23.77 25.69
CA GLN A 279 -4.96 22.37 25.23
C GLN A 279 -4.91 22.17 23.70
N ILE A 280 -4.85 23.24 22.90
CA ILE A 280 -4.89 23.15 21.42
C ILE A 280 -3.48 23.09 20.79
N LEU A 281 -2.43 23.35 21.56
CA LEU A 281 -1.05 23.51 21.09
C LEU A 281 -0.29 22.18 20.85
N ASN A 282 -0.91 21.25 20.14
CA ASN A 282 -0.26 20.02 19.68
C ASN A 282 -0.62 19.65 18.22
N ALA A 283 -0.87 20.65 17.36
CA ALA A 283 -1.15 20.46 15.95
C ALA A 283 0.09 20.78 15.08
N ASN A 284 0.63 19.78 14.39
CA ASN A 284 1.82 19.85 13.51
C ASN A 284 1.56 20.52 12.14
N GLY A 285 0.75 21.58 12.09
CA GLY A 285 0.47 22.33 10.88
C GLY A 285 0.95 23.78 10.99
N THR A 286 1.50 24.32 9.91
CA THR A 286 2.08 25.67 9.79
C THR A 286 1.13 26.79 10.20
N LEU A 287 1.08 27.07 11.50
CA LEU A 287 0.59 28.34 12.02
C LEU A 287 1.58 29.43 11.61
N ASN A 288 1.08 30.41 10.87
CA ASN A 288 1.83 31.61 10.53
C ASN A 288 2.29 32.30 11.82
N LEU A 289 3.57 32.13 12.18
CA LEU A 289 4.18 32.62 13.42
C LEU A 289 3.99 34.14 13.63
N LEU A 290 3.73 34.88 12.54
CA LEU A 290 3.43 36.30 12.59
C LEU A 290 2.12 36.62 13.36
N ALA A 291 1.20 35.66 13.45
CA ALA A 291 -0.03 35.79 14.24
C ALA A 291 0.21 35.55 15.75
N LEU A 292 1.18 34.70 16.12
CA LEU A 292 1.54 34.44 17.52
C LEU A 292 2.34 35.59 18.14
N LEU A 293 3.20 36.26 17.37
CA LEU A 293 4.04 37.36 17.87
C LEU A 293 3.27 38.66 18.18
N ASN A 294 1.99 38.76 17.82
CA ASN A 294 1.16 39.92 18.12
C ASN A 294 0.36 39.80 19.43
N LEU A 295 0.54 38.71 20.17
CA LEU A 295 -0.02 38.53 21.51
C LEU A 295 1.07 38.88 22.54
N GLY A 296 1.15 40.16 22.85
CA GLY A 296 2.08 40.69 23.84
C GLY A 296 1.83 40.11 25.23
N ASN A 297 2.81 39.34 25.71
CA ASN A 297 2.95 38.70 27.02
C ASN A 297 2.11 37.44 27.23
N LEU A 298 2.79 36.37 27.67
CA LEU A 298 2.32 35.04 28.08
C LEU A 298 2.40 33.94 27.01
N VAL A 299 3.59 33.37 26.79
CA VAL A 299 3.74 31.93 26.51
C VAL A 299 5.04 31.45 27.15
N ASP A 300 4.96 30.46 28.03
CA ASP A 300 6.10 29.67 28.51
C ASP A 300 6.43 28.61 27.44
N LEU A 301 7.62 28.71 26.83
CA LEU A 301 8.01 27.95 25.64
C LEU A 301 8.61 26.57 25.94
N SER A 302 8.49 26.08 27.18
CA SER A 302 9.11 24.82 27.63
C SER A 302 8.55 23.54 26.98
N SER A 303 7.50 23.64 26.16
CA SER A 303 6.83 22.50 25.51
C SER A 303 7.06 22.40 23.98
N LEU A 304 7.94 23.22 23.40
CA LEU A 304 8.15 23.21 21.94
C LEU A 304 8.90 21.95 21.46
N ASN A 305 8.25 21.17 20.59
CA ASN A 305 8.82 19.98 19.95
C ASN A 305 9.96 20.36 18.98
N THR A 306 11.15 19.79 19.17
CA THR A 306 12.42 20.19 18.52
C THR A 306 12.57 19.73 17.06
N GLY A 307 11.51 19.23 16.41
CA GLY A 307 11.53 18.71 15.04
C GLY A 307 11.66 19.75 13.91
N LEU A 308 11.61 21.05 14.21
CA LEU A 308 11.61 22.14 13.21
C LEU A 308 12.90 22.99 13.19
N LEU A 309 14.03 22.43 13.64
CA LEU A 309 15.29 23.16 13.82
C LEU A 309 16.02 23.58 12.53
N GLN A 310 15.59 23.17 11.34
CA GLN A 310 16.27 23.57 10.08
C GLN A 310 15.97 25.01 9.63
N ASP A 311 14.84 25.60 10.03
CA ASP A 311 14.47 26.98 9.64
C ASP A 311 15.04 28.07 10.56
N LEU A 312 15.63 27.70 11.71
CA LEU A 312 16.15 28.64 12.71
C LEU A 312 17.40 29.41 12.27
N THR A 313 18.13 28.93 11.26
CA THR A 313 19.32 29.64 10.73
C THR A 313 18.96 30.91 9.97
N SER A 314 17.69 31.09 9.57
CA SER A 314 17.21 32.28 8.85
C SER A 314 16.60 33.35 9.76
N ILE A 315 16.37 33.04 11.05
CA ILE A 315 15.62 33.89 11.98
C ILE A 315 16.50 34.51 13.07
N ILE A 316 17.67 33.94 13.35
CA ILE A 316 18.61 34.52 14.32
C ILE A 316 19.46 35.57 13.59
N ASP A 317 19.20 36.85 13.87
CA ASP A 317 20.13 37.93 13.54
C ASP A 317 21.38 37.74 14.42
N ILE A 318 22.42 37.15 13.84
CA ILE A 318 23.66 36.71 14.52
C ILE A 318 24.40 37.92 15.14
N GLY A 319 24.01 39.15 14.81
CA GLY A 319 24.60 40.39 15.31
C GLY A 319 24.41 40.67 16.81
N ASP A 320 23.44 40.04 17.48
CA ASP A 320 23.12 40.30 18.89
C ASP A 320 23.57 39.19 19.86
N LEU A 321 24.26 38.15 19.38
CA LEU A 321 24.79 37.11 20.26
C LEU A 321 26.02 37.64 21.01
N THR A 322 26.02 37.50 22.34
CA THR A 322 27.23 37.73 23.13
C THR A 322 28.27 36.64 22.84
N ASP A 323 29.56 36.93 23.03
CA ASP A 323 30.65 35.98 22.73
C ASP A 323 30.44 34.60 23.38
N GLY A 324 29.82 34.56 24.58
CA GLY A 324 29.51 33.30 25.27
C GLY A 324 28.33 32.52 24.67
N GLU A 325 27.36 33.20 24.06
CA GLU A 325 26.24 32.56 23.36
C GLU A 325 26.67 32.04 21.99
N PHE A 326 27.62 32.74 21.33
CA PHE A 326 28.25 32.26 20.10
C PHE A 326 29.05 30.97 20.33
N ASP A 327 29.85 30.91 21.41
CA ASP A 327 30.58 29.69 21.78
C ASP A 327 29.63 28.54 22.13
N LEU A 328 28.48 28.82 22.76
CA LEU A 328 27.47 27.80 23.06
C LEU A 328 26.80 27.27 21.78
N LEU A 329 26.48 28.16 20.84
CA LEU A 329 25.91 27.82 19.55
C LEU A 329 26.92 27.00 18.73
N GLN A 330 28.20 27.36 18.79
CA GLN A 330 29.24 26.68 18.03
C GLN A 330 29.61 25.32 18.62
N ASN A 331 29.53 25.17 19.94
CA ASN A 331 29.62 23.87 20.60
C ASN A 331 28.40 22.98 20.30
N LEU A 332 27.20 23.56 20.18
CA LEU A 332 26.00 22.82 19.77
C LEU A 332 26.09 22.39 18.30
N ILE A 333 26.60 23.25 17.41
CA ILE A 333 26.85 22.91 16.00
C ILE A 333 27.90 21.79 15.90
N ASN A 334 28.99 21.87 16.65
CA ASN A 334 30.02 20.84 16.65
C ASN A 334 29.51 19.52 17.27
N PHE A 335 28.69 19.59 18.32
CA PHE A 335 28.04 18.43 18.90
C PHE A 335 27.07 17.76 17.92
N LEU A 336 26.28 18.55 17.18
CA LEU A 336 25.38 18.03 16.14
C LEU A 336 26.12 17.53 14.90
N ALA A 337 27.32 18.03 14.63
CA ALA A 337 28.18 17.56 13.54
C ALA A 337 28.97 16.27 13.89
N GLU A 338 29.21 16.01 15.18
CA GLU A 338 29.76 14.73 15.69
C GLU A 338 28.66 13.71 16.04
N PHE A 339 27.39 14.12 16.02
CA PHE A 339 26.26 13.21 16.25
C PHE A 339 25.93 12.45 14.96
N ASP A 340 26.63 11.33 14.76
CA ASP A 340 26.31 10.40 13.69
C ASP A 340 24.97 9.72 14.00
N LEU A 341 23.91 10.14 13.30
CA LEU A 341 22.56 9.59 13.45
C LEU A 341 22.52 8.08 13.11
N ASP A 342 23.53 7.58 12.39
CA ASP A 342 23.64 6.18 12.00
C ASP A 342 23.92 5.25 13.21
N ASP A 343 24.55 5.76 14.27
CA ASP A 343 24.88 4.95 15.46
C ASP A 343 23.71 4.79 16.45
N LEU A 344 22.70 5.67 16.42
CA LEU A 344 21.56 5.63 17.36
C LEU A 344 20.44 4.66 16.92
N ILE A 345 20.45 4.24 15.65
CA ILE A 345 19.52 3.25 15.09
C ILE A 345 20.19 1.89 14.91
N GLY A 346 21.15 1.53 15.78
CA GLY A 346 21.79 0.21 15.79
C GLY A 346 22.35 -0.19 14.43
N GLY A 347 23.59 0.22 14.16
CA GLY A 347 24.34 -0.06 12.92
C GLY A 347 24.60 -1.54 12.59
N ASP A 348 23.54 -2.30 12.33
CA ASP A 348 23.56 -3.45 11.43
C ASP A 348 23.25 -2.92 10.03
N ASP A 349 24.27 -2.54 9.28
CA ASP A 349 24.39 -2.55 7.80
C ASP A 349 23.08 -2.74 6.99
N LEU A 350 22.09 -1.85 7.19
CA LEU A 350 20.77 -1.92 6.53
C LEU A 350 20.86 -1.53 5.04
N ASP A 351 22.00 -0.96 4.64
CA ASP A 351 22.30 -0.53 3.28
C ASP A 351 23.09 -1.57 2.47
N ASP A 352 23.48 -2.71 3.06
CA ASP A 352 24.02 -3.84 2.30
C ASP A 352 22.87 -4.80 1.89
N PRO A 353 22.32 -4.68 0.66
CA PRO A 353 21.30 -5.60 0.14
C PRO A 353 21.80 -7.05 0.01
N THR A 354 23.09 -7.31 0.26
CA THR A 354 23.67 -8.66 0.29
C THR A 354 23.66 -9.29 1.69
N GLN A 355 23.46 -8.53 2.76
CA GLN A 355 23.34 -9.04 4.13
C GLN A 355 21.90 -9.59 4.37
N PRO A 356 21.71 -10.89 4.63
CA PRO A 356 20.39 -11.52 4.77
C PRO A 356 19.60 -11.12 6.04
N GLY A 357 20.04 -10.14 6.83
CA GLY A 357 19.58 -9.88 8.20
C GLY A 357 18.47 -8.85 8.37
N GLY A 358 18.37 -7.84 7.48
CA GLY A 358 17.46 -6.70 7.66
C GLY A 358 16.28 -6.60 6.68
N LEU A 359 16.15 -7.55 5.76
CA LEU A 359 15.27 -7.39 4.61
C LEU A 359 13.80 -7.59 4.99
N GLY A 360 12.92 -6.78 4.37
CA GLY A 360 11.47 -6.88 4.47
C GLY A 360 10.92 -8.20 3.93
N SER A 361 9.85 -8.16 3.13
CA SER A 361 9.24 -9.39 2.60
C SER A 361 10.25 -10.19 1.74
N SER A 362 10.41 -11.49 2.03
CA SER A 362 11.32 -12.40 1.33
C SER A 362 10.53 -13.53 0.68
N LEU A 363 10.19 -13.36 -0.59
CA LEU A 363 9.47 -14.36 -1.37
C LEU A 363 10.46 -15.02 -2.32
N THR A 364 11.19 -16.02 -1.82
CA THR A 364 12.21 -16.73 -2.62
C THR A 364 11.67 -17.35 -3.92
N ALA A 365 10.35 -17.56 -4.00
CA ALA A 365 9.64 -18.04 -5.17
C ALA A 365 9.13 -16.88 -6.05
N SER A 366 8.00 -17.06 -6.76
CA SER A 366 7.43 -16.03 -7.64
C SER A 366 6.36 -15.22 -6.92
N LEU A 367 6.36 -13.91 -7.12
CA LEU A 367 5.25 -12.99 -6.85
C LEU A 367 4.57 -12.64 -8.18
N ASN A 368 3.28 -12.94 -8.27
CA ASN A 368 2.43 -12.55 -9.39
C ASN A 368 1.35 -11.59 -8.88
N ILE A 369 1.25 -10.42 -9.47
CA ILE A 369 0.24 -9.40 -9.17
C ILE A 369 -0.55 -9.13 -10.45
N ASN A 370 -1.87 -9.15 -10.35
CA ASN A 370 -2.80 -8.83 -11.42
C ASN A 370 -3.91 -7.92 -10.87
N THR A 371 -3.91 -6.64 -11.22
CA THR A 371 -4.85 -5.69 -10.61
C THR A 371 -6.16 -5.53 -11.38
N GLY A 372 -6.16 -5.71 -12.70
CA GLY A 372 -7.36 -5.88 -13.51
C GLY A 372 -7.89 -4.59 -14.14
N SER A 373 -8.97 -3.95 -13.71
CA SER A 373 -9.40 -2.64 -14.26
C SER A 373 -9.57 -1.59 -13.17
N GLY A 374 -9.28 -0.33 -13.44
CA GLY A 374 -9.27 0.77 -12.47
C GLY A 374 -7.87 1.37 -12.32
N ASP A 375 -7.77 2.59 -11.75
CA ASP A 375 -6.48 3.27 -11.57
C ASP A 375 -5.73 2.61 -10.39
N ASP A 376 -4.82 1.67 -10.69
CA ASP A 376 -4.19 0.81 -9.69
C ASP A 376 -2.83 1.32 -9.19
N VAL A 377 -2.46 0.93 -7.96
CA VAL A 377 -1.16 1.22 -7.36
C VAL A 377 -0.50 -0.06 -6.88
N VAL A 378 0.68 -0.36 -7.43
CA VAL A 378 1.55 -1.46 -6.98
C VAL A 378 2.85 -0.88 -6.44
N SER A 379 3.13 -1.10 -5.16
CA SER A 379 4.34 -0.61 -4.48
C SER A 379 5.14 -1.76 -3.85
N LEU A 380 6.30 -2.06 -4.41
CA LEU A 380 7.22 -3.06 -3.86
C LEU A 380 8.44 -2.36 -3.25
N GLY A 381 8.57 -2.42 -1.92
CA GLY A 381 9.66 -1.81 -1.17
C GLY A 381 10.48 -2.82 -0.37
N ASN A 382 11.82 -2.67 -0.39
CA ASN A 382 12.75 -3.32 0.54
C ASN A 382 12.53 -4.84 0.67
N ALA A 383 12.42 -5.51 -0.47
CA ALA A 383 11.99 -6.89 -0.54
C ALA A 383 12.83 -7.69 -1.54
N ARG A 384 12.87 -9.02 -1.33
CA ARG A 384 13.54 -9.97 -2.22
C ARG A 384 12.54 -10.94 -2.81
N PHE A 385 12.60 -11.11 -4.13
CA PHE A 385 11.71 -11.99 -4.88
C PHE A 385 12.51 -12.94 -5.77
N GLY A 386 12.03 -14.16 -5.96
CA GLY A 386 12.56 -15.05 -7.00
C GLY A 386 12.24 -14.53 -8.41
N THR A 387 10.96 -14.41 -8.72
CA THR A 387 10.46 -13.76 -9.95
C THR A 387 9.37 -12.79 -9.57
N VAL A 388 9.29 -11.65 -10.25
CA VAL A 388 8.18 -10.69 -10.13
C VAL A 388 7.48 -10.60 -11.48
N SER A 389 6.15 -10.71 -11.47
CA SER A 389 5.27 -10.43 -12.60
C SER A 389 4.15 -9.52 -12.13
N ILE A 390 4.13 -8.29 -12.63
CA ILE A 390 3.09 -7.30 -12.39
C ILE A 390 2.38 -7.06 -13.72
N LEU A 391 1.07 -7.30 -13.72
CA LEU A 391 0.17 -7.03 -14.82
C LEU A 391 -0.89 -6.09 -14.27
N THR A 392 -0.92 -4.85 -14.73
CA THR A 392 -2.02 -3.93 -14.40
C THR A 392 -2.97 -3.81 -15.59
N GLY A 393 -3.92 -2.90 -15.48
CA GLY A 393 -5.15 -2.88 -16.25
C GLY A 393 -5.11 -2.10 -17.54
N ASN A 394 -6.21 -1.42 -17.84
CA ASN A 394 -6.37 -0.57 -19.03
C ASN A 394 -6.56 0.90 -18.65
N ASP A 395 -6.40 1.21 -17.37
CA ASP A 395 -6.63 2.51 -16.75
C ASP A 395 -5.28 3.06 -16.25
N ARG A 396 -5.24 4.19 -15.55
CA ARG A 396 -3.96 4.86 -15.24
C ARG A 396 -3.31 4.23 -14.04
N ASP A 397 -2.32 3.40 -14.29
CA ASP A 397 -1.68 2.61 -13.25
C ASP A 397 -0.35 3.20 -12.79
N ARG A 398 -0.01 2.92 -11.53
CA ARG A 398 1.28 3.28 -10.95
C ARG A 398 1.99 2.06 -10.39
N VAL A 399 3.17 1.78 -10.92
CA VAL A 399 4.05 0.72 -10.40
C VAL A 399 5.33 1.34 -9.85
N THR A 400 5.59 1.13 -8.55
CA THR A 400 6.80 1.60 -7.88
C THR A 400 7.59 0.43 -7.29
N LEU A 401 8.86 0.33 -7.64
CA LEU A 401 9.83 -0.58 -7.02
C LEU A 401 10.92 0.25 -6.34
N SER A 402 11.12 0.07 -5.04
CA SER A 402 12.16 0.75 -4.26
C SER A 402 13.01 -0.27 -3.49
N THR A 403 14.31 -0.33 -3.79
CA THR A 403 15.26 -1.23 -3.10
C THR A 403 14.79 -2.69 -3.16
N VAL A 404 14.61 -3.20 -4.38
CA VAL A 404 14.05 -4.54 -4.61
C VAL A 404 15.10 -5.46 -5.23
N ALA A 405 15.28 -6.64 -4.66
CA ALA A 405 16.10 -7.70 -5.26
C ALA A 405 15.23 -8.71 -6.01
N VAL A 406 15.55 -8.99 -7.28
CA VAL A 406 14.87 -10.02 -8.09
C VAL A 406 15.87 -11.07 -8.56
N ASP A 407 15.74 -12.30 -8.07
CA ASP A 407 16.75 -13.33 -8.34
C ASP A 407 16.70 -13.87 -9.77
N ARG A 408 15.57 -13.77 -10.48
CA ARG A 408 15.40 -14.30 -11.83
C ARG A 408 14.89 -13.25 -12.81
N THR A 409 13.57 -13.10 -12.94
CA THR A 409 12.95 -12.26 -13.99
C THR A 409 12.04 -11.22 -13.36
N LEU A 410 12.12 -9.99 -13.86
CA LEU A 410 11.13 -8.94 -13.60
C LEU A 410 10.26 -8.76 -14.85
N ARG A 411 8.94 -8.80 -14.71
CA ARG A 411 7.99 -8.42 -15.74
C ARG A 411 7.04 -7.38 -15.17
N ILE A 412 6.96 -6.22 -15.82
CA ILE A 412 5.98 -5.17 -15.56
C ILE A 412 5.31 -4.86 -16.90
N HIS A 413 3.99 -4.94 -16.93
CA HIS A 413 3.17 -4.55 -18.07
C HIS A 413 1.95 -3.80 -17.54
N THR A 414 1.80 -2.53 -17.92
CA THR A 414 0.74 -1.67 -17.38
C THR A 414 -0.49 -1.52 -18.26
N GLY A 415 -0.44 -2.11 -19.47
CA GLY A 415 -1.62 -2.33 -20.31
C GLY A 415 -2.01 -1.14 -21.16
N SER A 416 -3.11 -0.45 -20.86
CA SER A 416 -3.52 0.74 -21.62
C SER A 416 -3.74 1.95 -20.74
N ALA A 417 -3.75 3.15 -21.34
CA ALA A 417 -3.82 4.45 -20.67
C ALA A 417 -2.47 4.96 -20.18
N ASP A 418 -2.46 6.15 -19.58
CA ASP A 418 -1.23 6.88 -19.28
C ASP A 418 -0.64 6.38 -17.95
N ASP A 419 0.37 5.51 -18.03
CA ASP A 419 0.91 4.82 -16.85
C ASP A 419 2.20 5.45 -16.31
N VAL A 420 2.49 5.15 -15.03
CA VAL A 420 3.74 5.55 -14.37
C VAL A 420 4.46 4.34 -13.78
N ILE A 421 5.64 4.04 -14.30
CA ILE A 421 6.54 3.01 -13.77
C ILE A 421 7.79 3.68 -13.20
N THR A 422 8.00 3.56 -11.88
CA THR A 422 9.20 4.04 -11.19
C THR A 422 9.96 2.87 -10.58
N ILE A 423 11.23 2.71 -10.97
CA ILE A 423 12.12 1.69 -10.44
C ILE A 423 13.34 2.39 -9.88
N ASN A 424 13.59 2.28 -8.58
CA ASN A 424 14.75 2.83 -7.91
C ASN A 424 15.41 1.76 -7.04
N GLY A 425 16.70 1.46 -7.26
CA GLY A 425 17.39 0.46 -6.46
C GLY A 425 16.99 -0.99 -6.78
N LEU A 426 16.66 -1.31 -8.04
CA LEU A 426 16.43 -2.70 -8.44
C LEU A 426 17.76 -3.44 -8.58
N GLN A 427 17.89 -4.60 -7.94
CA GLN A 427 18.99 -5.54 -8.12
C GLN A 427 18.50 -6.85 -8.72
N GLN A 428 18.66 -7.02 -10.04
CA GLN A 428 18.39 -8.29 -10.69
C GLN A 428 19.63 -9.20 -10.60
N ASN A 429 19.59 -10.24 -9.75
CA ASN A 429 20.76 -11.09 -9.50
C ASN A 429 21.00 -12.14 -10.60
N GLY A 430 19.94 -12.72 -11.16
CA GLY A 430 20.04 -13.80 -12.14
C GLY A 430 20.10 -13.35 -13.59
N SER A 431 20.29 -14.33 -14.48
CA SER A 431 20.40 -14.12 -15.93
C SER A 431 19.07 -14.07 -16.68
N GLY A 432 17.93 -14.11 -15.98
CA GLY A 432 16.61 -14.05 -16.59
C GLY A 432 16.37 -12.74 -17.34
N SER A 433 15.52 -12.72 -18.36
CA SER A 433 15.20 -11.45 -19.03
C SER A 433 14.18 -10.65 -18.21
N SER A 434 14.42 -9.35 -18.10
CA SER A 434 13.49 -8.36 -17.58
C SER A 434 12.73 -7.66 -18.71
N LEU A 435 11.44 -7.43 -18.50
CA LEU A 435 10.56 -6.68 -19.39
C LEU A 435 9.86 -5.60 -18.56
N ILE A 436 9.99 -4.35 -18.99
CA ILE A 436 9.29 -3.19 -18.44
C ILE A 436 8.58 -2.53 -19.62
N ASP A 437 7.26 -2.56 -19.63
CA ASP A 437 6.46 -2.17 -20.80
C ASP A 437 5.22 -1.36 -20.38
N GLY A 438 5.18 -0.09 -20.81
CA GLY A 438 3.99 0.78 -20.67
C GLY A 438 2.87 0.42 -21.64
N SER A 439 3.18 -0.31 -22.72
CA SER A 439 2.23 -0.80 -23.71
C SER A 439 1.50 0.27 -24.55
N SER A 440 0.41 0.88 -24.10
CA SER A 440 -0.31 1.90 -24.89
C SER A 440 -0.86 3.00 -24.01
N GLY A 441 -0.77 4.25 -24.45
CA GLY A 441 -1.02 5.44 -23.64
C GLY A 441 0.16 6.41 -23.70
N ILE A 442 0.22 7.42 -22.84
CA ILE A 442 1.37 8.29 -22.70
C ILE A 442 2.11 7.89 -21.43
N ASP A 443 3.05 6.96 -21.59
CA ASP A 443 3.66 6.30 -20.44
C ASP A 443 4.91 7.03 -19.94
N GLN A 444 5.11 7.01 -18.62
CA GLN A 444 6.31 7.51 -17.97
C GLN A 444 7.04 6.39 -17.26
N ILE A 445 8.25 6.07 -17.73
CA ILE A 445 9.09 5.02 -17.17
C ILE A 445 10.38 5.64 -16.66
N SER A 446 10.65 5.50 -15.36
CA SER A 446 11.89 5.94 -14.73
C SER A 446 12.61 4.76 -14.10
N VAL A 447 13.87 4.53 -14.48
CA VAL A 447 14.73 3.49 -13.91
C VAL A 447 16.00 4.14 -13.37
N LYS A 448 16.21 4.05 -12.06
CA LYS A 448 17.27 4.71 -11.32
C LYS A 448 18.06 3.73 -10.44
N THR A 449 19.35 3.97 -10.25
CA THR A 449 20.18 3.24 -9.25
C THR A 449 20.08 1.72 -9.36
N SER A 450 19.99 1.18 -10.58
CA SER A 450 19.56 -0.22 -10.79
C SER A 450 20.64 -1.07 -11.46
N LEU A 451 20.61 -2.37 -11.17
CA LEU A 451 21.49 -3.40 -11.76
C LEU A 451 20.65 -4.47 -12.46
N PHE A 452 20.90 -4.66 -13.76
CA PHE A 452 20.34 -5.75 -14.55
C PHE A 452 21.44 -6.76 -14.93
N ASN A 453 21.55 -7.88 -14.20
CA ASN A 453 22.47 -8.97 -14.58
C ASN A 453 21.97 -9.75 -15.80
N GLY A 454 20.64 -9.85 -15.96
CA GLY A 454 19.99 -10.45 -17.10
C GLY A 454 19.72 -9.46 -18.23
N GLY A 455 19.18 -9.96 -19.35
CA GLY A 455 18.79 -9.09 -20.46
C GLY A 455 17.64 -8.17 -20.06
N ALA A 456 17.60 -6.94 -20.54
CA ALA A 456 16.55 -5.98 -20.20
C ALA A 456 15.88 -5.41 -21.44
N THR A 457 14.55 -5.38 -21.47
CA THR A 457 13.76 -4.62 -22.45
C THR A 457 12.94 -3.57 -21.71
N ILE A 458 13.15 -2.30 -22.06
CA ILE A 458 12.40 -1.17 -21.52
C ILE A 458 11.66 -0.53 -22.71
N SER A 459 10.34 -0.47 -22.61
CA SER A 459 9.45 -0.08 -23.69
C SER A 459 8.42 0.90 -23.18
N GLY A 460 8.40 2.10 -23.76
CA GLY A 460 7.35 3.08 -23.48
C GLY A 460 6.05 2.77 -24.20
N GLY A 461 5.95 1.68 -24.96
CA GLY A 461 4.75 1.35 -25.72
C GLY A 461 4.76 1.84 -27.18
N SER A 462 3.58 1.86 -27.79
CA SER A 462 3.40 2.07 -29.25
C SER A 462 2.75 3.40 -29.65
N THR A 463 2.07 4.03 -28.70
CA THR A 463 1.40 5.33 -28.72
C THR A 463 2.39 6.47 -28.67
N ALA A 464 1.99 7.70 -28.99
CA ALA A 464 2.90 8.83 -29.12
C ALA A 464 3.16 9.54 -27.77
N GLY A 465 4.41 9.97 -27.54
CA GLY A 465 4.74 10.89 -26.45
C GLY A 465 5.27 10.23 -25.18
N ASN A 466 5.62 8.95 -25.24
CA ASN A 466 6.13 8.21 -24.08
C ASN A 466 7.48 8.75 -23.63
N GLN A 467 7.75 8.64 -22.33
CA GLN A 467 8.98 9.11 -21.71
C GLN A 467 9.68 7.98 -20.96
N ILE A 468 10.92 7.68 -21.37
CA ILE A 468 11.78 6.72 -20.69
C ILE A 468 12.98 7.48 -20.13
N ALA A 469 13.19 7.44 -18.82
CA ALA A 469 14.34 8.01 -18.13
C ALA A 469 15.17 6.89 -17.48
N ILE A 470 16.46 6.85 -17.77
CA ILE A 470 17.41 5.86 -17.24
C ILE A 470 18.56 6.62 -16.61
N ASP A 471 18.83 6.37 -15.34
CA ASP A 471 19.85 7.09 -14.58
C ASP A 471 20.58 6.17 -13.59
N ASP A 472 21.91 6.26 -13.51
CA ASP A 472 22.72 5.38 -12.64
C ASP A 472 22.43 3.87 -12.81
N VAL A 473 22.22 3.40 -14.04
CA VAL A 473 21.84 2.00 -14.29
C VAL A 473 22.99 1.19 -14.89
N SER A 474 23.25 0.01 -14.34
CA SER A 474 24.21 -0.95 -14.91
C SER A 474 23.49 -2.12 -15.60
N PHE A 475 23.63 -2.22 -16.92
CA PHE A 475 23.20 -3.36 -17.72
C PHE A 475 24.39 -4.28 -17.97
N LYS A 476 24.42 -5.46 -17.33
CA LYS A 476 25.50 -6.46 -17.53
C LYS A 476 25.25 -7.40 -18.70
N SER A 477 24.02 -7.46 -19.20
CA SER A 477 23.62 -8.23 -20.38
C SER A 477 23.03 -7.32 -21.46
N PHE A 478 22.51 -7.93 -22.55
CA PHE A 478 21.93 -7.19 -23.66
C PHE A 478 20.78 -6.28 -23.18
N ALA A 479 20.69 -5.08 -23.75
CA ALA A 479 19.62 -4.14 -23.44
C ALA A 479 18.87 -3.73 -24.72
N THR A 480 17.54 -3.64 -24.62
CA THR A 480 16.68 -3.10 -25.67
C THR A 480 15.88 -1.92 -25.12
N LEU A 481 16.01 -0.75 -25.76
CA LEU A 481 15.27 0.46 -25.41
C LEU A 481 14.32 0.81 -26.55
N ASN A 482 13.02 0.88 -26.27
CA ASN A 482 11.96 1.03 -27.25
C ASN A 482 11.14 2.30 -26.98
N GLY A 483 11.35 3.35 -27.77
CA GLY A 483 10.46 4.51 -27.86
C GLY A 483 9.79 4.48 -29.23
N LEU A 484 8.85 3.56 -29.42
CA LEU A 484 8.32 3.19 -30.75
C LEU A 484 7.25 4.16 -31.26
N GLY A 485 6.69 4.98 -30.37
CA GLY A 485 5.71 6.01 -30.63
C GLY A 485 6.26 7.22 -31.36
N ILE A 486 5.34 8.03 -31.88
CA ILE A 486 5.73 9.29 -32.51
C ILE A 486 6.12 10.28 -31.41
N GLY A 487 7.29 10.89 -31.53
CA GLY A 487 7.75 11.91 -30.57
C GLY A 487 8.13 11.38 -29.19
N ASP A 488 8.28 10.07 -29.01
CA ASP A 488 8.77 9.48 -27.76
C ASP A 488 10.15 10.02 -27.37
N SER A 489 10.43 10.06 -26.07
CA SER A 489 11.69 10.54 -25.52
C SER A 489 12.36 9.46 -24.68
N ILE A 490 13.61 9.14 -25.02
CA ILE A 490 14.49 8.29 -24.22
C ILE A 490 15.63 9.17 -23.68
N LYS A 491 15.67 9.36 -22.38
CA LYS A 491 16.64 10.17 -21.65
C LYS A 491 17.55 9.24 -20.87
N VAL A 492 18.83 9.17 -21.26
CA VAL A 492 19.86 8.43 -20.52
C VAL A 492 20.77 9.42 -19.84
N GLU A 493 20.92 9.26 -18.53
CA GLU A 493 21.85 10.00 -17.68
C GLU A 493 21.57 11.52 -17.73
N GLN A 494 20.43 11.95 -17.21
CA GLN A 494 19.95 13.33 -17.34
C GLN A 494 19.57 13.99 -16.01
N ASP A 495 19.53 13.26 -14.90
CA ASP A 495 19.14 13.76 -13.58
C ASP A 495 20.32 14.50 -12.92
N PRO A 496 20.38 15.85 -12.94
CA PRO A 496 21.55 16.60 -12.50
C PRO A 496 21.84 16.49 -11.00
N LEU A 497 20.95 15.86 -10.24
CA LEU A 497 21.04 15.72 -8.79
C LEU A 497 21.83 14.48 -8.35
N ARG A 498 22.27 13.60 -9.26
CA ARG A 498 22.80 12.27 -8.93
C ARG A 498 24.20 12.05 -9.48
N SER A 499 25.13 11.53 -8.66
CA SER A 499 26.55 11.45 -9.01
C SER A 499 27.02 10.11 -9.62
N GLY A 500 26.13 9.25 -10.11
CA GLY A 500 26.52 7.92 -10.60
C GLY A 500 26.85 7.87 -12.10
N SER A 501 26.60 6.74 -12.75
CA SER A 501 26.88 6.55 -14.18
C SER A 501 26.09 5.37 -14.75
N THR A 502 25.52 5.56 -15.92
CA THR A 502 24.88 4.49 -16.68
C THR A 502 25.90 3.70 -17.52
N VAL A 503 25.94 2.37 -17.34
CA VAL A 503 26.89 1.49 -18.02
C VAL A 503 26.16 0.36 -18.75
N PHE A 504 26.38 0.26 -20.05
CA PHE A 504 25.95 -0.86 -20.89
C PHE A 504 27.13 -1.76 -21.23
N SER A 505 27.21 -2.91 -20.58
CA SER A 505 28.37 -3.83 -20.69
C SER A 505 28.31 -4.73 -21.92
N GLN A 506 27.12 -4.89 -22.51
CA GLN A 506 26.82 -5.81 -23.61
C GLN A 506 26.02 -5.08 -24.70
N PRO A 507 25.73 -5.72 -25.86
CA PRO A 507 25.08 -5.05 -26.97
C PRO A 507 23.78 -4.33 -26.59
N VAL A 508 23.63 -3.12 -27.11
CA VAL A 508 22.43 -2.29 -26.93
C VAL A 508 21.72 -2.12 -28.25
N LYS A 509 20.41 -2.35 -28.23
CA LYS A 509 19.50 -2.08 -29.34
C LYS A 509 18.54 -0.97 -28.93
N VAL A 510 18.46 0.07 -29.75
CA VAL A 510 17.53 1.18 -29.56
C VAL A 510 16.60 1.25 -30.78
N LEU A 511 15.30 1.28 -30.52
CA LEU A 511 14.26 1.44 -31.53
C LEU A 511 13.51 2.75 -31.28
N LEU A 512 13.53 3.62 -32.29
CA LEU A 512 12.89 4.93 -32.26
C LEU A 512 11.74 4.99 -33.26
N GLY A 513 10.59 5.48 -32.82
CA GLY A 513 9.43 5.78 -33.63
C GLY A 513 9.63 7.02 -34.52
N GLY A 514 8.53 7.49 -35.11
CA GLY A 514 8.57 8.66 -35.99
C GLY A 514 8.91 9.92 -35.20
N ALA A 515 9.97 10.64 -35.56
CA ALA A 515 10.42 11.84 -34.84
C ALA A 515 10.74 11.63 -33.33
N ALA A 516 10.83 10.39 -32.85
CA ALA A 516 11.25 10.07 -31.48
C ALA A 516 12.72 10.46 -31.25
N GLU A 517 13.07 10.79 -30.02
CA GLU A 517 14.39 11.30 -29.65
C GLU A 517 15.02 10.48 -28.52
N MET A 518 16.30 10.15 -28.68
CA MET A 518 17.16 9.68 -27.60
C MET A 518 18.21 10.74 -27.27
N SER A 519 18.30 11.13 -26.00
CA SER A 519 19.33 12.02 -25.46
C SER A 519 20.22 11.30 -24.45
N VAL A 520 21.53 11.50 -24.54
CA VAL A 520 22.52 10.83 -23.67
C VAL A 520 23.45 11.87 -23.03
N SER A 521 23.48 11.89 -21.69
CA SER A 521 24.36 12.71 -20.84
C SER A 521 24.32 14.24 -21.06
N GLN A 522 23.17 14.82 -21.47
CA GLN A 522 23.10 16.23 -21.87
C GLN A 522 23.16 17.21 -20.70
N ASN A 523 22.47 16.88 -19.61
CA ASN A 523 22.22 17.81 -18.52
C ASN A 523 23.06 17.55 -17.27
N HIS A 524 23.89 16.51 -17.25
CA HIS A 524 24.66 16.18 -16.06
C HIS A 524 26.11 16.71 -16.12
N PRO A 525 26.61 17.53 -15.16
CA PRO A 525 27.98 18.04 -15.21
C PRO A 525 29.07 16.95 -15.09
N THR A 526 28.85 15.95 -14.24
CA THR A 526 29.89 14.99 -13.82
C THR A 526 29.70 13.54 -14.25
N THR A 527 28.47 13.06 -14.46
CA THR A 527 28.23 11.64 -14.76
C THR A 527 28.53 11.28 -16.21
N LYS A 528 28.78 9.98 -16.43
CA LYS A 528 29.19 9.45 -17.73
C LYS A 528 28.27 8.30 -18.16
N THR A 529 27.99 8.23 -19.45
CA THR A 529 27.39 7.04 -20.06
C THR A 529 28.46 6.23 -20.77
N GLN A 530 28.55 4.93 -20.47
CA GLN A 530 29.51 4.03 -21.10
C GLN A 530 28.80 2.92 -21.90
N PHE A 531 29.09 2.83 -23.19
CA PHE A 531 28.71 1.71 -24.05
C PHE A 531 29.95 0.86 -24.34
N LEU A 532 30.11 -0.25 -23.62
CA LEU A 532 31.30 -1.09 -23.69
C LEU A 532 31.24 -2.14 -24.81
N SER A 533 30.12 -2.19 -25.56
CA SER A 533 29.89 -3.15 -26.65
C SER A 533 29.24 -2.45 -27.86
N THR A 534 28.62 -3.23 -28.75
CA THR A 534 27.94 -2.72 -29.95
C THR A 534 26.68 -1.96 -29.59
N VAL A 535 26.46 -0.84 -30.28
CA VAL A 535 25.24 -0.04 -30.18
C VAL A 535 24.58 0.03 -31.54
N SER A 536 23.29 -0.30 -31.60
CA SER A 536 22.48 -0.18 -32.81
C SER A 536 21.25 0.69 -32.54
N VAL A 537 21.02 1.68 -33.39
CA VAL A 537 19.89 2.61 -33.28
C VAL A 537 19.15 2.63 -34.61
N THR A 538 17.87 2.25 -34.57
CA THR A 538 17.00 2.20 -35.74
C THR A 538 15.78 3.10 -35.54
N GLY A 539 15.59 4.06 -36.43
CA GLY A 539 14.43 4.95 -36.47
C GLY A 539 13.37 4.53 -37.50
N LYS A 540 12.14 5.04 -37.33
CA LYS A 540 11.08 5.01 -38.34
C LYS A 540 11.03 6.34 -39.12
N SER A 541 10.02 6.54 -39.96
CA SER A 541 9.77 7.80 -40.68
C SER A 541 8.66 8.60 -39.99
N PRO A 542 8.79 9.92 -39.74
CA PRO A 542 10.01 10.74 -39.90
C PRO A 542 11.19 10.20 -39.07
N ARG A 543 12.43 10.47 -39.48
CA ARG A 543 13.64 9.93 -38.83
C ARG A 543 13.64 10.25 -37.32
N GLY A 544 14.07 9.28 -36.52
CA GLY A 544 14.35 9.51 -35.10
C GLY A 544 15.60 10.36 -34.91
N LYS A 545 15.82 10.88 -33.72
CA LYS A 545 16.98 11.70 -33.36
C LYS A 545 17.80 11.01 -32.27
N LEU A 546 19.13 11.02 -32.43
CA LEU A 546 20.07 10.63 -31.38
C LEU A 546 21.00 11.80 -31.10
N LYS A 547 20.94 12.33 -29.88
CA LYS A 547 21.75 13.44 -29.41
C LYS A 547 22.67 13.00 -28.27
N VAL A 548 23.97 13.14 -28.44
CA VAL A 548 24.97 12.66 -27.49
C VAL A 548 25.83 13.82 -26.99
N ALA A 549 25.95 13.97 -25.67
CA ALA A 549 26.79 15.00 -25.09
C ALA A 549 28.29 14.69 -25.26
N THR A 550 29.02 15.69 -25.74
CA THR A 550 30.47 15.58 -26.00
C THR A 550 31.26 15.40 -24.70
N GLY A 551 32.19 14.44 -24.68
CA GLY A 551 33.08 14.18 -23.54
C GLY A 551 32.46 13.44 -22.35
N LYS A 552 31.13 13.22 -22.35
CA LYS A 552 30.41 12.51 -21.27
C LYS A 552 29.92 11.12 -21.67
N THR A 553 29.93 10.81 -22.96
CA THR A 553 29.57 9.48 -23.47
C THR A 553 30.76 8.81 -24.14
N THR A 554 31.01 7.55 -23.80
CA THR A 554 32.06 6.74 -24.45
C THR A 554 31.45 5.53 -25.15
N PHE A 555 31.83 5.33 -26.41
CA PHE A 555 31.50 4.13 -27.18
C PHE A 555 32.77 3.32 -27.43
N ALA A 556 32.78 2.05 -27.00
CA ALA A 556 33.89 1.14 -27.27
C ALA A 556 33.90 0.63 -28.73
N SER A 557 32.81 0.83 -29.47
CA SER A 557 32.67 0.42 -30.86
C SER A 557 31.89 1.44 -31.68
N THR A 558 31.93 1.33 -33.01
CA THR A 558 31.16 2.20 -33.90
C THR A 558 29.66 1.98 -33.71
N VAL A 559 28.92 3.08 -33.55
CA VAL A 559 27.46 3.06 -33.46
C VAL A 559 26.85 2.77 -34.85
N SER A 560 26.00 1.76 -34.93
CA SER A 560 25.24 1.44 -36.14
C SER A 560 23.94 2.25 -36.19
N LEU A 561 23.77 3.10 -37.20
CA LEU A 561 22.62 3.99 -37.34
C LEU A 561 21.82 3.67 -38.60
N LYS A 562 20.49 3.56 -38.46
CA LYS A 562 19.56 3.39 -39.59
C LYS A 562 18.35 4.29 -39.41
N ASN A 563 18.10 5.20 -40.36
CA ASN A 563 16.98 6.17 -40.31
C ASN A 563 16.96 7.05 -39.05
N VAL A 564 18.13 7.43 -38.55
CA VAL A 564 18.29 8.29 -37.37
C VAL A 564 19.16 9.48 -37.73
N ASP A 565 18.75 10.68 -37.35
CA ASP A 565 19.59 11.86 -37.40
C ASP A 565 20.47 11.90 -36.14
N TYR A 566 21.79 12.05 -36.32
CA TYR A 566 22.77 11.95 -35.25
C TYR A 566 23.51 13.27 -35.07
N SER A 567 23.60 13.75 -33.84
CA SER A 567 24.34 14.97 -33.50
C SER A 567 25.07 14.85 -32.16
N PHE A 568 26.29 15.37 -32.11
CA PHE A 568 26.94 15.70 -30.85
C PHE A 568 26.46 17.06 -30.37
N ILE A 569 26.23 17.20 -29.07
CA ILE A 569 25.91 18.48 -28.43
C ILE A 569 26.90 18.84 -27.33
#